data_AF-A0A7X9BTD8-F1
#
_entry.id   AF-A0A7X9BTD8-F1
#
_cell.length_a   1.000
_cell.length_b   1.000
_cell.length_c   1.000
_cell.angle_alpha   90.00
_cell.angle_beta   90.00
_cell.angle_gamma   90.00
#
_symmetry.space_group_name_H-M   'P 1'
#
loop_
_entity.id
_entity.type
_entity.pdbx_description
1 polymer ?
#
loop_
_entity_poly.entity_id
_entity_poly.type
_entity_poly.pdbx_seq_one_letter_code
_entity_poly.pdbx_strand_id
1 'polypeptide(L)' 'VPIRSLFNINSVDNTADIAVVEMDKAVFKRIRIIGQQDTYAIIENLDPTKEKDNVNVFDIYLVNPKNVTEGQVVEK' A
#
# COMPACT_ATOMS: atom_id res chain seq x y z
N VAL A 1 3.79 3.75 -7.24
CA VAL A 1 2.31 3.86 -7.04
C VAL A 1 1.89 5.32 -6.95
N PRO A 2 0.64 5.70 -7.29
CA PRO A 2 0.16 7.06 -7.09
C PRO A 2 0.16 7.43 -5.59
N ILE A 3 0.57 8.64 -5.22
CA ILE A 3 0.59 9.08 -3.80
C ILE A 3 -0.80 8.96 -3.16
N ARG A 4 -1.87 9.19 -3.93
CA ARG A 4 -3.27 9.06 -3.46
C ARG A 4 -3.67 7.64 -3.02
N SER A 5 -2.93 6.61 -3.41
CA SER A 5 -3.17 5.23 -2.97
C SER A 5 -2.53 4.92 -1.61
N LEU A 6 -1.67 5.82 -1.11
CA LEU A 6 -1.00 5.69 0.17
C LEU A 6 -1.79 6.42 1.26
N PHE A 7 -1.77 5.87 2.46
CA PHE A 7 -2.38 6.46 3.66
C PHE A 7 -1.46 6.24 4.86
N ASN A 8 -1.76 6.90 5.99
CA ASN A 8 -0.90 6.87 7.19
C ASN A 8 0.57 7.20 6.90
N ILE A 9 0.82 8.15 5.99
CA ILE A 9 2.18 8.56 5.61
C ILE A 9 2.86 9.17 6.83
N ASN A 10 3.98 8.57 7.23
CA ASN A 10 4.85 9.06 8.28
C ASN A 10 6.11 9.65 7.65
N SER A 11 6.29 10.96 7.81
CA SER A 11 7.43 11.70 7.27
C SER A 11 8.72 11.53 8.09
N VAL A 12 8.65 10.94 9.28
CA VAL A 12 9.84 10.73 10.14
C VAL A 12 10.61 9.48 9.70
N ASP A 13 9.91 8.39 9.43
CA ASP A 13 10.48 7.10 9.02
C ASP A 13 10.31 6.80 7.52
N ASN A 14 9.68 7.72 6.79
CA ASN A 14 9.30 7.58 5.37
C ASN A 14 8.49 6.31 5.10
N THR A 15 7.57 5.95 6.01
CA THR A 15 6.67 4.81 5.80
C THR A 15 5.26 5.25 5.46
N ALA A 16 4.51 4.35 4.83
CA ALA A 16 3.08 4.53 4.57
C ALA A 16 2.39 3.17 4.45
N ASP A 17 1.07 3.18 4.57
CA ASP A 17 0.24 2.00 4.33
C ASP A 17 -0.35 2.06 2.91
N ILE A 18 -0.47 0.89 2.29
CA ILE A 18 -1.16 0.68 1.01
C ILE A 18 -2.17 -0.46 1.17
N ALA A 19 -3.34 -0.32 0.54
CA ALA A 19 -4.38 -1.33 0.59
C ALA A 19 -4.32 -2.20 -0.68
N VAL A 20 -3.96 -3.47 -0.51
CA VAL A 20 -3.94 -4.50 -1.54
C VAL A 20 -5.23 -5.31 -1.48
N VAL A 21 -5.68 -5.87 -2.60
CA VAL A 21 -6.84 -6.76 -2.65
C VAL A 21 -6.35 -8.20 -2.67
N GLU A 22 -6.66 -8.94 -1.61
CA GLU A 22 -6.40 -10.38 -1.50
C GLU A 22 -7.71 -11.11 -1.24
N MET A 23 -8.03 -12.13 -2.05
CA MET A 23 -9.29 -12.89 -1.95
C MET A 23 -10.53 -11.98 -1.82
N ASP A 24 -10.61 -10.96 -2.69
CA ASP A 24 -11.67 -9.94 -2.72
C ASP A 24 -11.80 -9.10 -1.44
N LYS A 25 -10.76 -9.04 -0.60
CA LYS A 25 -10.71 -8.25 0.62
C LYS A 25 -9.56 -7.26 0.61
N ALA A 26 -9.79 -6.09 1.17
CA ALA A 26 -8.75 -5.10 1.40
C ALA A 26 -7.82 -5.56 2.54
N VAL A 27 -6.54 -5.72 2.24
CA VAL A 27 -5.46 -6.05 3.18
C VAL A 27 -4.48 -4.89 3.21
N PHE A 28 -4.16 -4.40 4.40
CA PHE A 28 -3.27 -3.25 4.55
C PHE A 28 -1.84 -3.74 4.73
N LYS A 29 -0.94 -3.20 3.91
CA LYS A 29 0.49 -3.52 3.94
C LYS A 29 1.30 -2.26 4.18
N ARG A 30 2.27 -2.36 5.09
CA ARG A 30 3.17 -1.25 5.42
C ARG A 30 4.37 -1.27 4.48
N ILE A 31 4.65 -0.14 3.84
CA ILE A 31 5.75 0.04 2.90
C ILE A 31 6.65 1.20 3.32
N ARG A 32 7.87 1.23 2.77
CA ARG A 32 8.76 2.39 2.82
C ARG A 32 8.67 3.16 1.51
N ILE A 33 8.62 4.48 1.58
CA ILE A 33 8.72 5.37 0.42
C ILE A 33 10.19 5.72 0.23
N ILE A 34 10.76 5.35 -0.92
CA ILE A 34 12.17 5.60 -1.26
C ILE A 34 12.36 6.76 -2.23
N GLY A 35 11.27 7.24 -2.82
CA GLY A 35 11.28 8.41 -3.70
C GLY A 35 9.87 8.91 -3.98
N GLN A 36 9.75 10.20 -4.25
CA GLN A 36 8.49 10.82 -4.67
C GLN A 36 8.77 11.77 -5.83
N GLN A 37 7.90 11.75 -6.83
CA GLN A 37 7.93 12.68 -7.95
C GLN A 37 6.51 12.98 -8.39
N ASP A 38 6.15 14.26 -8.39
CA ASP A 38 4.83 14.78 -8.72
C ASP A 38 3.71 14.08 -7.94
N THR A 39 2.93 13.22 -8.60
CA THR A 39 1.81 12.47 -8.01
C THR A 39 2.13 11.01 -7.75
N TYR A 40 3.38 10.59 -7.89
CA TYR A 40 3.82 9.20 -7.78
C TYR A 40 4.90 9.02 -6.71
N ALA A 41 4.89 7.85 -6.09
CA ALA A 41 5.89 7.40 -5.12
C ALA A 41 6.51 6.07 -5.57
N ILE A 42 7.81 5.93 -5.35
CA ILE A 42 8.55 4.68 -5.43
C ILE A 42 8.56 4.08 -4.03
N ILE A 43 8.13 2.82 -3.93
CA ILE A 43 7.97 2.13 -2.64
C ILE A 43 8.83 0.88 -2.60
N GLU A 44 9.20 0.48 -1.40
CA GLU A 44 9.97 -0.72 -1.09
C GLU A 44 9.31 -1.47 0.08
N ASN A 45 9.43 -2.79 0.07
CA ASN A 45 9.02 -3.63 1.20
C ASN A 45 9.94 -3.41 2.41
N LEU A 46 9.36 -3.34 3.61
CA LEU A 46 10.15 -3.12 4.83
C LEU A 46 11.10 -4.27 5.14
N ASP A 47 10.62 -5.50 4.96
CA ASP A 47 11.36 -6.73 5.22
C ASP A 47 11.09 -7.75 4.09
N PRO A 48 12.05 -7.94 3.17
CA PRO A 48 11.88 -8.85 2.04
C PRO A 48 11.69 -10.31 2.46
N THR A 49 12.02 -10.69 3.70
CA THR A 49 11.86 -12.06 4.21
C THR A 49 10.42 -12.38 4.61
N LYS A 50 9.56 -11.36 4.80
CA LYS A 50 8.16 -11.51 5.20
C LYS A 50 7.23 -11.42 4.00
N GLU A 51 7.23 -12.43 3.14
CA GLU A 51 6.46 -12.45 1.89
C GLU A 51 4.98 -12.10 2.07
N LYS A 52 4.35 -12.51 3.17
CA LYS A 52 2.93 -12.22 3.45
C LYS A 52 2.64 -10.73 3.67
N ASP A 53 3.59 -10.01 4.24
CA ASP A 53 3.44 -8.59 4.56
C ASP A 53 3.87 -7.69 3.39
N ASN A 54 4.44 -8.30 2.35
CA ASN A 54 5.05 -7.61 1.22
C ASN A 54 4.05 -7.37 0.09
N VAL A 55 4.25 -6.26 -0.61
CA VAL A 55 3.52 -5.92 -1.84
C VAL A 55 4.29 -6.46 -3.03
N ASN A 56 3.61 -7.21 -3.89
CA ASN A 56 4.15 -7.71 -5.15
C ASN A 56 3.79 -6.78 -6.32
N VAL A 57 4.59 -6.83 -7.38
CA VAL A 57 4.38 -6.01 -8.59
C VAL A 57 3.03 -6.31 -9.27
N PHE A 58 2.52 -7.53 -9.12
CA PHE A 58 1.26 -7.98 -9.71
C PHE A 58 0.04 -7.81 -8.80
N ASP A 59 0.24 -7.31 -7.57
CA ASP A 59 -0.85 -7.12 -6.63
C ASP A 59 -1.81 -6.03 -7.13
N ILE A 60 -3.11 -6.31 -7.03
CA ILE A 60 -4.15 -5.31 -7.26
C ILE A 60 -4.25 -4.46 -5.99
N TYR A 61 -4.19 -3.15 -6.11
CA TYR A 61 -4.28 -2.23 -4.97
C TYR A 61 -5.33 -1.16 -5.21
N LEU A 62 -5.83 -0.60 -4.11
CA LEU A 62 -6.83 0.46 -4.11
C LEU A 62 -6.17 1.82 -4.34
N VAL A 63 -6.67 2.56 -5.31
CA VAL A 63 -6.12 3.88 -5.67
C VAL A 63 -6.56 4.99 -4.70
N ASN A 64 -7.66 4.81 -3.98
CA ASN A 64 -8.14 5.75 -2.96
C ASN A 64 -8.74 5.00 -1.75
N PRO A 65 -7.90 4.46 -0.85
CA PRO A 65 -8.34 3.58 0.24
C PRO A 65 -8.91 4.30 1.47
N LYS A 66 -9.10 5.63 1.43
CA LYS A 66 -9.43 6.45 2.62
C LYS A 66 -10.73 6.06 3.36
N ASN A 67 -11.66 5.41 2.66
CA ASN A 67 -12.96 4.98 3.20
C ASN A 67 -13.09 3.45 3.27
N VAL A 68 -11.98 2.73 3.20
CA VAL A 68 -11.96 1.27 3.27
C VAL A 68 -11.38 0.85 4.62
N THR A 69 -11.97 -0.18 5.21
CA THR A 69 -11.48 -0.82 6.43
C THR A 69 -10.76 -2.12 6.08
N GLU A 70 -9.75 -2.49 6.86
CA GLU A 70 -9.08 -3.79 6.70
C GLU A 70 -10.10 -4.94 6.80
N GLY A 71 -9.98 -5.91 5.87
CA GLY A 71 -10.89 -7.05 5.73
C GLY A 71 -12.21 -6.75 5.02
N GLN A 72 -12.47 -5.51 4.65
CA GLN A 72 -13.67 -5.14 3.88
C GLN A 72 -13.66 -5.82 2.51
N VAL A 73 -14.82 -6.38 2.12
CA VAL A 73 -15.02 -6.95 0.79
C VAL A 73 -15.00 -5.83 -0.24
N VAL A 74 -14.23 -6.02 -1.30
CA VAL A 74 -14.09 -5.09 -2.42
C VAL A 74 -14.64 -5.78 -3.66
N GLU A 75 -15.67 -5.20 -4.27
CA GLU A 75 -16.11 -5.60 -5.61
C GLU A 75 -15.35 -4.81 -6.68
N LYS A 76 -15.10 -5.47 -7.81
CA LYS A 76 -14.32 -4.95 -8.93
C LYS A 76 -15.18 -4.16 -9.91
#